data_AF-A0A7T8GP21-F1
#
_entry.id   AF-A0A7T8GP21-F1
#
_cell.length_a   1.000
_cell.length_b   1.000
_cell.length_c   1.000
_cell.angle_alpha   90.00
_cell.angle_beta   90.00
_cell.angle_gamma   90.00
#
_symmetry.space_group_name_H-M   'P 1'
#
loop_
_entity.id
_entity.type
_entity.pdbx_description
1 polymer ?
#
loop_
_entity_poly.entity_id
_entity_poly.type
_entity_poly.pdbx_seq_one_letter_code
_entity_poly.pdbx_strand_id
1 'polypeptide(L)' 'GFIRFDQRIEAERAIQKLNGTIPEGATEPITVKFANNPSSSSKAIPPLAAYLAPQAARRAFGGALHPAGRF' A
#
# COMPACT_ATOMS: atom_id res chain seq x y z
N GLY A 1 -7.23 -14.73 8.55
CA GLY A 1 -8.61 -14.58 8.03
C GLY A 1 -9.09 -13.17 8.28
N PHE A 2 -10.15 -12.73 7.60
CA PHE A 2 -10.77 -11.41 7.80
C PHE A 2 -12.23 -11.55 8.17
N ILE A 3 -12.71 -10.68 9.06
CA ILE A 3 -14.12 -10.59 9.47
C ILE A 3 -14.60 -9.19 9.10
N ARG A 4 -15.75 -9.09 8.42
CA ARG A 4 -16.35 -7.80 8.05
C ARG A 4 -17.55 -7.54 8.96
N PHE A 5 -17.48 -6.47 9.73
CA PHE A 5 -18.64 -5.92 10.43
C PHE A 5 -19.38 -4.95 9.52
N ASP A 6 -20.70 -4.83 9.72
CA ASP A 6 -21.53 -3.88 8.98
C ASP A 6 -21.18 -2.44 9.39
N GLN A 7 -21.04 -2.23 10.70
CA GLN A 7 -20.69 -0.94 11.26
C GLN A 7 -19.28 -0.89 11.82
N ARG A 8 -18.63 0.27 11.65
CA ARG A 8 -17.34 0.55 12.28
C ARG A 8 -17.39 0.40 13.80
N ILE A 9 -18.47 0.88 14.43
CA ILE A 9 -18.65 0.82 15.89
C ILE A 9 -18.65 -0.62 16.39
N GLU A 10 -19.26 -1.55 15.63
CA GLU A 10 -19.24 -2.97 15.97
C GLU A 10 -17.84 -3.55 15.87
N ALA A 11 -17.08 -3.18 14.83
CA ALA A 11 -15.68 -3.58 14.69
C ALA A 11 -14.80 -3.06 15.84
N GLU A 12 -15.00 -1.82 16.28
CA GLU A 12 -14.25 -1.22 17.40
C GLU A 12 -14.50 -1.96 18.72
N ARG A 13 -15.76 -2.32 19.00
CA ARG A 13 -16.12 -3.13 20.17
C ARG A 13 -15.52 -4.52 20.11
N ALA A 14 -15.54 -5.14 18.93
CA ALA A 14 -14.94 -6.45 18.72
C ALA A 14 -13.41 -6.43 18.93
N ILE A 15 -12.71 -5.43 18.40
CA ILE A 15 -11.27 -5.26 18.63
C ILE A 15 -10.98 -5.12 20.12
N GLN A 16 -11.70 -4.25 20.84
CA GLN A 16 -11.48 -4.05 22.28
C GLN A 16 -11.71 -5.32 23.10
N LYS A 17 -12.72 -6.11 22.73
CA LYS A 17 -13.09 -7.32 23.48
C LYS A 17 -12.21 -8.53 23.14
N LEU A 18 -11.76 -8.64 21.90
CA LEU A 18 -11.10 -9.84 21.38
C LEU A 18 -9.57 -9.69 21.27
N ASN A 19 -9.05 -8.47 21.12
CA ASN A 19 -7.61 -8.26 21.00
C ASN A 19 -6.90 -8.63 22.31
N GLY A 20 -5.95 -9.56 22.22
CA GLY A 20 -5.22 -10.10 23.37
C GLY A 20 -5.95 -11.22 24.12
N THR A 21 -7.13 -11.64 23.66
CA THR A 21 -7.82 -12.80 24.27
C THR A 21 -7.17 -14.10 23.85
N ILE A 22 -7.08 -15.05 24.78
CA ILE A 22 -6.57 -16.40 24.52
C ILE A 22 -7.79 -17.32 24.45
N PRO A 23 -8.20 -17.79 23.26
CA PRO A 23 -9.31 -18.72 23.16
C PRO A 23 -8.95 -20.06 23.81
N GLU A 24 -9.94 -20.75 24.38
CA GLU A 24 -9.71 -22.04 25.04
C GLU A 24 -9.15 -23.06 24.03
N GLY A 25 -7.96 -23.58 24.34
CA GLY A 25 -7.22 -24.49 23.47
C GLY A 25 -6.13 -23.83 22.62
N ALA A 26 -5.99 -22.50 22.64
CA ALA A 26 -4.84 -21.80 22.09
C ALA A 26 -3.87 -21.40 23.21
N THR A 27 -2.56 -21.49 22.94
CA THR A 27 -1.51 -21.04 23.86
C THR A 27 -1.11 -19.59 23.60
N GLU A 28 -1.49 -19.04 22.44
CA GLU A 28 -1.10 -17.70 21.98
C GLU A 28 -2.30 -16.74 21.94
N PRO A 29 -2.11 -15.46 22.34
CA PRO A 29 -3.16 -14.45 22.29
C PRO A 29 -3.49 -14.07 20.85
N ILE A 30 -4.78 -13.92 20.53
CA ILE A 30 -5.20 -13.43 19.21
C ILE A 30 -4.98 -11.93 19.11
N THR A 31 -4.47 -11.49 17.97
CA THR A 31 -4.36 -10.06 17.66
C THR A 31 -5.46 -9.67 16.70
N VAL A 32 -6.28 -8.70 17.07
CA VAL A 32 -7.39 -8.21 16.25
C VAL A 32 -7.12 -6.76 15.90
N LYS A 33 -7.02 -6.46 14.60
CA LYS A 33 -6.74 -5.12 14.08
C LYS A 33 -7.63 -4.84 12.88
N PHE A 34 -7.80 -3.56 12.55
CA PHE A 34 -8.40 -3.19 11.28
C PHE A 34 -7.58 -3.74 10.11
N ALA A 35 -8.29 -4.27 9.12
CA ALA A 35 -7.67 -4.63 7.86
C ALA A 35 -7.19 -3.38 7.12
N ASN A 36 -6.14 -3.52 6.30
CA ASN A 36 -5.76 -2.47 5.37
C ASN A 36 -6.88 -2.29 4.36
N ASN A 37 -7.39 -1.07 4.21
CA ASN A 37 -8.39 -0.75 3.22
C ASN A 37 -7.72 -0.54 1.85
N PRO A 38 -7.83 -1.47 0.88
CA PRO A 38 -7.30 -1.23 -0.47
C PRO A 38 -8.06 -0.11 -1.20
N SER A 39 -9.24 0.29 -0.73
CA SER A 39 -10.04 1.36 -1.35
C SER A 39 -9.52 2.77 -1.07
N SER A 40 -8.53 2.92 -0.18
CA SER A 40 -7.92 4.23 0.13
C SER A 40 -6.52 4.39 -0.46
N SER A 41 -6.17 3.59 -1.45
CA SER A 41 -5.17 4.00 -2.44
C SER A 41 -5.82 5.07 -3.31
N SER A 42 -5.94 6.29 -2.75
CA SER A 42 -6.13 7.50 -3.53
C SER A 42 -5.16 7.39 -4.69
N LYS A 43 -5.71 7.22 -5.90
CA LYS A 43 -4.97 7.27 -7.15
C LYS A 43 -4.03 8.44 -7.01
N ALA A 44 -2.73 8.18 -6.92
CA ALA A 44 -1.73 9.24 -6.96
C ALA A 44 -1.93 9.90 -8.32
N ILE A 45 -2.70 10.99 -8.35
CA ILE A 45 -2.80 11.85 -9.51
C ILE A 45 -1.36 12.35 -9.67
N PRO A 46 -0.65 11.97 -10.75
CA PRO A 46 0.70 12.44 -10.93
C PRO A 46 0.67 13.98 -10.89
N PRO A 47 1.59 14.63 -10.17
CA PRO A 47 1.58 16.07 -10.07
C PRO A 47 1.65 16.65 -11.50
N LEU A 48 0.82 17.64 -11.79
CA LEU A 48 0.77 18.34 -13.08
C LEU A 48 2.17 18.83 -13.53
N ALA A 49 3.08 19.05 -12.57
CA ALA A 49 4.49 19.33 -12.80
C ALA A 49 5.22 18.28 -13.67
N ALA A 50 4.80 17.01 -13.66
CA ALA A 50 5.35 15.96 -14.52
C ALA A 50 5.01 16.17 -16.01
N TYR A 51 3.91 16.88 -16.31
CA TYR A 51 3.51 17.25 -17.68
C TYR A 51 4.11 18.59 -18.14
N LEU A 52 4.39 19.49 -17.20
CA LEU A 52 4.94 20.81 -17.51
C LEU A 52 6.48 20.87 -17.50
N ALA A 53 7.14 19.81 -17.00
CA ALA A 53 8.58 19.70 -17.08
C ALA A 53 9.02 19.70 -18.55
N PRO A 54 9.83 20.67 -19.00
CA PRO A 54 10.27 20.72 -20.38
C PRO A 54 11.04 19.43 -20.70
N GLN A 55 10.62 18.77 -21.78
CA GLN A 55 11.25 17.59 -22.40
C GLN A 55 12.70 17.87 -22.89
N ALA A 56 13.34 18.94 -22.43
CA ALA A 56 14.69 19.36 -22.78
C ALA A 56 15.79 18.71 -21.92
N ALA A 57 15.44 18.14 -20.75
CA ALA A 57 16.44 17.55 -19.83
C ALA A 57 16.82 16.08 -20.15
N ARG A 58 16.34 15.50 -21.27
CA ARG A 58 16.72 14.13 -21.67
C ARG A 58 18.04 14.04 -22.44
N ARG A 59 18.71 15.18 -22.71
CA ARG A 59 19.95 15.21 -23.52
C ARG A 59 21.21 15.58 -22.74
N ALA A 60 21.13 15.79 -21.43
CA ALA A 60 22.27 16.15 -20.62
C ALA A 60 22.45 15.09 -19.51
N PHE A 61 23.52 14.31 -19.62
CA PHE A 61 24.06 13.38 -18.63
C PHE A 61 23.48 11.96 -18.60
N GLY A 62 24.01 11.13 -19.48
CA GLY A 62 23.91 9.67 -19.43
C GLY A 62 24.77 9.04 -20.51
N GLY A 63 26.09 9.05 -20.31
CA GLY A 63 27.02 8.41 -21.23
C GLY A 63 26.84 6.89 -21.27
N ALA A 64 26.89 6.31 -22.47
CA ALA A 64 27.53 5.03 -22.76
C ALA A 64 27.47 4.80 -24.28
N LEU A 65 28.64 4.96 -24.88
CA LEU A 65 29.04 4.42 -26.18
C LEU A 65 28.66 2.94 -26.28
N HIS A 66 27.76 2.58 -27.20
CA HIS A 66 27.54 1.19 -27.61
C HIS A 66 28.07 1.02 -29.05
N PRO A 67 29.05 0.13 -29.33
CA PRO A 67 29.47 -0.19 -30.68
C PRO A 67 28.78 -1.48 -31.17
N ALA A 68 27.99 -1.40 -32.24
CA ALA A 68 27.57 -2.53 -33.08
C ALA A 68 27.08 -1.92 -34.41
N GLY A 69 27.77 -2.04 -35.56
CA GLY A 69 27.79 -3.23 -36.42
C GLY A 69 26.39 -3.47 -37.00
N ARG A 70 26.11 -3.60 -38.29
CA ARG A 70 26.84 -3.98 -39.51
C ARG A 70 25.78 -3.91 -40.64
N PHE A 71 26.25 -3.66 -41.87
CA PHE A 71 25.60 -3.78 -43.20
C PHE A 71 24.49 -2.77 -43.57
#